data_AF-A0AAV8UGL6-F1
#
_entry.id   AF-A0AAV8UGL6-F1
#
_cell.length_a   1.000
_cell.length_b   1.000
_cell.length_c   1.000
_cell.angle_alpha   90.00
_cell.angle_beta   90.00
_cell.angle_gamma   90.00
#
_symmetry.space_group_name_H-M   'P 1'
#
loop_
_entity.id
_entity.type
_entity.pdbx_description
1 polymer ?
#
loop_
_entity_poly.entity_id
_entity_poly.type
_entity_poly.pdbx_seq_one_letter_code
_entity_poly.pdbx_strand_id
1 'polypeptide(L)'
;MASKALLHSSTPNPSRVCNTRSCFIHLRGTQLRFHPKRSILIHPIKWRQRESSSSRPTTDHKQRGCAVKCTAEGIERGMLMGGGREKGIVSIPERFKVVALTACAMCLCNADRVVMSVAIVPLAAKFGWSSCFLGIVQSSFLWGYIFSSVIGGALVDKYGGKRVMAWGVALWSLATLLTPLAANHSTVSLLAVRTFFGLAEGVALPSMNILLSRWFPGHERATAVGISMAGFHLGNVIGFLLTPVMLSSVGMFGPFILFSSFGLLWLTKWASLVTSDPGDSPFVSKSELRLIQAGKTDSSVAKGQLPPLLHLLSKLPSWAIIFANIANNWGYFVLLSWMPVYFKTVFNVNLKEAAWFSAVPWGTMAISGYVAGAVSDSLIKKGYSLTLVRKIMQSIGFIGPGVALLCLNYAKTPATAAIYITVALSLSSFSQAGFLLNMQDIAPQYAGFLHGISNSAGTLAAIVSTIGTGFFVQRLGSFQAFLTLTATLYFITTIFWNLFATGERVF
;
A
#
# COMPACT_ATOMS: atom_id res chain seq x y z
N MET A 1 36.26 21.73 55.15
CA MET A 1 36.67 23.15 55.29
C MET A 1 35.91 23.93 54.22
N ALA A 2 34.68 24.42 54.50
CA ALA A 2 34.34 25.73 55.11
C ALA A 2 34.66 26.90 54.14
N SER A 3 33.79 27.84 53.73
CA SER A 3 32.52 28.44 54.25
C SER A 3 31.62 28.89 53.07
N LYS A 4 30.28 28.99 53.06
CA LYS A 4 29.19 29.55 53.93
C LYS A 4 29.00 31.10 53.91
N ALA A 5 27.85 31.56 53.38
CA ALA A 5 26.92 32.64 53.87
C ALA A 5 25.76 32.79 52.84
N LEU A 6 24.47 32.45 53.09
CA LEU A 6 23.41 33.06 53.95
C LEU A 6 23.03 34.49 53.50
N LEU A 7 21.80 35.02 53.48
CA LEU A 7 20.39 34.66 53.72
C LEU A 7 19.60 35.95 53.41
N HIS A 8 18.35 35.90 52.94
CA HIS A 8 17.23 36.59 53.60
C HIS A 8 15.86 36.28 52.99
N SER A 9 14.99 35.73 53.83
CA SER A 9 13.54 35.61 53.74
C SER A 9 12.84 36.88 54.22
N SER A 10 11.64 37.18 53.70
CA SER A 10 10.44 37.51 54.52
C SER A 10 9.26 38.02 53.68
N THR A 11 8.12 37.32 53.75
CA THR A 11 6.76 37.89 53.67
C THR A 11 6.39 38.50 55.05
N PRO A 12 5.44 39.44 55.16
CA PRO A 12 4.01 39.08 55.32
C PRO A 12 2.96 40.07 54.73
N ASN A 13 1.75 39.55 54.53
CA ASN A 13 0.43 40.22 54.32
C ASN A 13 0.01 41.03 55.60
N PRO A 14 -1.13 41.78 55.77
CA PRO A 14 -2.43 41.77 55.02
C PRO A 14 -3.27 43.10 54.95
N SER A 15 -4.44 43.03 54.26
CA SER A 15 -5.74 43.73 54.53
C SER A 15 -5.88 45.24 54.15
N ARG A 16 -7.00 45.84 53.68
CA ARG A 16 -8.46 45.64 53.80
C ARG A 16 -9.20 46.30 52.59
N VAL A 17 -10.19 45.67 51.93
CA VAL A 17 -11.67 45.67 52.16
C VAL A 17 -12.45 46.86 51.55
N CYS A 18 -13.35 46.55 50.59
CA CYS A 18 -14.81 46.78 50.64
C CYS A 18 -15.45 46.26 49.32
N ASN A 19 -16.20 45.13 49.32
CA ASN A 19 -17.65 44.96 49.58
C ASN A 19 -18.54 45.49 48.44
N THR A 20 -19.60 44.86 47.90
CA THR A 20 -20.47 43.69 48.22
C THR A 20 -21.50 43.62 47.04
N ARG A 21 -22.05 42.52 46.51
CA ARG A 21 -23.03 41.53 47.04
C ARG A 21 -23.36 40.55 45.87
N SER A 22 -23.25 39.22 46.04
CA SER A 22 -24.33 38.18 46.10
C SER A 22 -25.31 38.15 44.90
N CYS A 23 -25.62 37.04 44.22
CA CYS A 23 -26.21 35.79 44.74
C CYS A 23 -26.39 34.70 43.63
N PHE A 24 -26.12 33.44 43.99
CA PHE A 24 -26.86 32.18 43.71
C PHE A 24 -27.21 31.65 42.29
N ILE A 25 -26.65 30.46 42.00
CA ILE A 25 -27.26 29.16 41.61
C ILE A 25 -28.45 29.17 40.62
N HIS A 26 -28.25 28.57 39.43
CA HIS A 26 -29.18 27.54 38.92
C HIS A 26 -28.57 26.64 37.83
N LEU A 27 -28.44 25.35 38.15
CA LEU A 27 -28.53 24.24 37.19
C LEU A 27 -29.95 24.21 36.60
N ARG A 28 -30.06 24.19 35.26
CA ARG A 28 -31.15 23.65 34.45
C ARG A 28 -30.49 23.14 33.15
N GLY A 29 -30.57 21.87 32.75
CA GLY A 29 -31.77 21.05 32.69
C GLY A 29 -32.48 21.29 31.36
N THR A 30 -31.87 20.91 30.23
CA THR A 30 -32.54 20.91 28.92
C THR A 30 -33.41 19.65 28.80
N GLN A 31 -34.62 19.79 29.33
CA GLN A 31 -35.75 18.90 29.12
C GLN A 31 -36.17 18.88 27.65
N LEU A 32 -36.37 17.67 27.14
CA LEU A 32 -37.26 17.38 26.02
C LEU A 32 -38.62 18.06 26.24
N ARG A 33 -39.11 18.83 25.25
CA ARG A 33 -40.55 18.98 25.07
C ARG A 33 -40.95 19.24 23.63
N PHE A 34 -41.88 18.38 23.22
CA PHE A 34 -42.69 18.36 22.01
C PHE A 34 -43.30 19.73 21.65
N HIS A 35 -43.24 20.07 20.36
CA HIS A 35 -44.12 21.06 19.74
C HIS A 35 -45.34 20.37 19.10
N PRO A 36 -46.56 20.90 19.26
CA PRO A 36 -47.78 20.32 18.71
C PRO A 36 -48.07 20.78 17.28
N LYS A 37 -48.66 19.86 16.51
CA LYS A 37 -49.57 20.02 15.35
C LYS A 37 -49.58 21.39 14.63
N ARG A 38 -49.12 21.39 13.37
CA ARG A 38 -49.77 22.17 12.30
C ARG A 38 -50.08 21.29 11.09
N SER A 39 -51.31 21.45 10.65
CA SER A 39 -52.08 20.71 9.66
C SER A 39 -51.71 21.05 8.21
N ILE A 40 -51.58 19.99 7.40
CA ILE A 40 -52.13 19.77 6.06
C ILE A 40 -52.35 21.02 5.19
N LEU A 41 -51.60 21.10 4.09
CA LEU A 41 -52.08 21.71 2.84
C LEU A 41 -51.58 20.88 1.66
N ILE A 42 -52.47 20.00 1.20
CA ILE A 42 -52.35 19.20 -0.02
C ILE A 42 -52.92 20.06 -1.15
N HIS A 43 -52.14 20.33 -2.19
CA HIS A 43 -52.64 20.94 -3.43
C HIS A 43 -53.47 19.91 -4.21
N PRO A 44 -54.75 20.19 -4.56
CA PRO A 44 -55.52 19.29 -5.40
C PRO A 44 -55.31 19.61 -6.89
N ILE A 45 -54.76 18.66 -7.64
CA ILE A 45 -54.80 18.69 -9.11
C ILE A 45 -56.15 18.12 -9.55
N LYS A 46 -57.04 19.01 -10.00
CA LYS A 46 -58.36 18.69 -10.56
C LYS A 46 -58.20 18.02 -11.92
N TRP A 47 -58.60 16.75 -12.03
CA TRP A 47 -58.94 16.10 -13.29
C TRP A 47 -60.31 16.59 -13.76
N ARG A 48 -60.37 17.18 -14.94
CA ARG A 48 -61.61 17.60 -15.60
C ARG A 48 -61.96 16.57 -16.66
N GLN A 49 -63.00 15.77 -16.42
CA GLN A 49 -63.72 15.05 -17.48
C GLN A 49 -64.51 16.07 -18.30
N ARG A 50 -64.44 15.96 -19.63
CA ARG A 50 -65.49 16.50 -20.51
C ARG A 50 -65.65 15.60 -21.72
N GLU A 51 -66.90 15.20 -21.91
CA GLU A 51 -67.43 14.34 -22.96
C GLU A 51 -67.37 14.97 -24.36
N SER A 52 -67.63 14.11 -25.32
CA SER A 52 -67.70 14.26 -26.78
C SER A 52 -68.59 15.40 -27.30
N SER A 53 -68.17 16.00 -28.43
CA SER A 53 -69.06 16.28 -29.57
C SER A 53 -68.26 16.68 -30.82
N SER A 54 -68.82 16.30 -31.97
CA SER A 54 -68.30 16.32 -33.34
C SER A 54 -68.03 17.69 -33.98
N SER A 55 -67.04 17.75 -34.90
CA SER A 55 -67.17 18.37 -36.25
C SER A 55 -65.85 18.26 -37.06
N ARG A 56 -65.93 17.68 -38.27
CA ARG A 56 -64.97 17.82 -39.41
C ARG A 56 -65.36 19.06 -40.26
N PRO A 57 -64.68 19.44 -41.38
CA PRO A 57 -63.43 18.98 -42.04
C PRO A 57 -62.42 20.17 -42.22
N THR A 58 -61.17 20.07 -42.72
CA THR A 58 -60.73 19.79 -44.11
C THR A 58 -59.18 19.73 -44.23
N THR A 59 -58.74 18.93 -45.23
CA THR A 59 -57.54 19.06 -46.11
C THR A 59 -56.11 18.79 -45.60
N ASP A 60 -55.61 17.63 -46.05
CA ASP A 60 -54.31 17.33 -46.68
C ASP A 60 -52.99 17.81 -46.08
N HIS A 61 -52.17 16.85 -45.62
CA HIS A 61 -50.93 16.51 -46.33
C HIS A 61 -50.41 15.12 -45.90
N LYS A 62 -50.22 14.24 -46.89
CA LYS A 62 -49.55 12.94 -46.80
C LYS A 62 -48.11 13.09 -46.34
N GLN A 63 -47.75 12.51 -45.19
CA GLN A 63 -46.42 11.91 -44.96
C GLN A 63 -46.57 10.60 -44.19
N ARG A 64 -46.17 9.50 -44.85
CA ARG A 64 -46.11 8.15 -44.28
C ARG A 64 -44.95 8.07 -43.28
N GLY A 65 -45.24 8.23 -42.00
CA GLY A 65 -44.35 7.89 -40.90
C GLY A 65 -44.81 6.59 -40.23
N CYS A 66 -44.03 5.52 -40.38
CA CYS A 66 -44.27 4.22 -39.77
C CYS A 66 -44.12 4.35 -38.24
N ALA A 67 -45.22 4.29 -37.50
CA ALA A 67 -45.21 4.25 -36.04
C ALA A 67 -44.85 2.84 -35.58
N VAL A 68 -43.61 2.64 -35.15
CA VAL A 68 -43.16 1.39 -34.51
C VAL A 68 -43.76 1.32 -33.11
N LYS A 69 -44.85 0.55 -32.97
CA LYS A 69 -45.34 0.06 -31.68
C LYS A 69 -44.34 -0.98 -31.18
N CYS A 70 -43.63 -0.70 -30.08
CA CYS A 70 -42.87 -1.72 -29.35
C CYS A 70 -43.86 -2.65 -28.63
N THR A 71 -44.22 -3.76 -29.26
CA THR A 71 -44.85 -4.90 -28.61
C THR A 71 -43.76 -5.89 -28.18
N ALA A 72 -43.75 -6.24 -26.89
CA ALA A 72 -42.72 -7.04 -26.23
C ALA A 72 -42.83 -8.56 -26.51
N GLU A 73 -43.26 -8.97 -27.70
CA GLU A 73 -43.58 -10.38 -28.02
C GLU A 73 -42.66 -11.01 -29.09
N GLY A 74 -41.55 -10.36 -29.44
CA GLY A 74 -40.64 -10.84 -30.49
C GLY A 74 -39.40 -11.61 -30.02
N ILE A 75 -39.15 -11.75 -28.71
CA ILE A 75 -37.85 -12.25 -28.21
C ILE A 75 -37.83 -13.77 -27.96
N GLU A 76 -38.98 -14.44 -27.84
CA GLU A 76 -38.99 -15.86 -27.42
C GLU A 76 -38.85 -16.90 -28.53
N ARG A 77 -38.97 -16.55 -29.82
CA ARG A 77 -38.92 -17.55 -30.91
C ARG A 77 -37.56 -17.75 -31.59
N GLY A 78 -36.51 -17.07 -31.15
CA GLY A 78 -35.15 -17.28 -31.65
C GLY A 78 -34.31 -18.30 -30.87
N MET A 79 -34.79 -18.78 -29.71
CA MET A 79 -33.97 -19.53 -28.74
C MET A 79 -34.10 -21.06 -28.80
N LEU A 80 -34.85 -21.63 -29.74
CA LEU A 80 -35.18 -23.08 -29.71
C LEU A 80 -34.73 -23.92 -30.91
N MET A 81 -33.84 -23.44 -31.78
CA MET A 81 -33.28 -24.28 -32.84
C MET A 81 -31.78 -24.06 -32.99
N GLY A 82 -31.01 -24.89 -32.27
CA GLY A 82 -29.56 -24.88 -32.32
C GLY A 82 -28.93 -25.76 -31.25
N GLY A 83 -29.41 -26.99 -31.10
CA GLY A 83 -28.82 -28.02 -30.24
C GLY A 83 -27.47 -28.51 -30.79
N GLY A 84 -26.46 -27.64 -30.78
CA GLY A 84 -25.07 -28.02 -30.86
C GLY A 84 -24.54 -28.14 -29.45
N ARG A 85 -24.31 -29.36 -28.98
CA ARG A 85 -23.67 -29.66 -27.70
C ARG A 85 -22.19 -29.27 -27.79
N GLU A 86 -21.90 -27.97 -27.82
CA GLU A 86 -20.53 -27.47 -27.62
C GLU A 86 -20.12 -27.88 -26.21
N LYS A 87 -19.15 -28.80 -26.12
CA LYS A 87 -18.35 -28.99 -24.92
C LYS A 87 -17.67 -27.66 -24.65
N GLY A 88 -18.32 -26.80 -23.88
CA GLY A 88 -17.73 -25.57 -23.38
C GLY A 88 -16.52 -25.95 -22.54
N ILE A 89 -15.34 -25.95 -23.14
CA ILE A 89 -14.11 -25.76 -22.40
C ILE A 89 -14.35 -24.44 -21.67
N VAL A 90 -14.44 -24.49 -20.33
CA VAL A 90 -14.47 -23.30 -19.49
C VAL A 90 -13.16 -22.58 -19.73
N SER A 91 -13.12 -21.74 -20.76
CA SER A 91 -11.95 -20.95 -21.11
C SER A 91 -11.79 -19.90 -20.02
N ILE A 92 -10.72 -20.03 -19.25
CA ILE A 92 -10.38 -19.06 -18.21
C ILE A 92 -10.23 -17.70 -18.90
N PRO A 93 -10.99 -16.66 -18.48
CA PRO A 93 -10.90 -15.33 -19.07
C PRO A 93 -9.46 -14.82 -19.11
N GLU A 94 -9.07 -14.19 -20.20
CA GLU A 94 -7.68 -13.77 -20.43
C GLU A 94 -7.17 -12.82 -19.35
N ARG A 95 -8.07 -11.99 -18.78
CA ARG A 95 -7.73 -11.10 -17.66
C ARG A 95 -7.16 -11.83 -16.45
N PHE A 96 -7.57 -13.08 -16.18
CA PHE A 96 -7.02 -13.87 -15.08
C PHE A 96 -5.58 -14.31 -15.34
N LYS A 97 -5.19 -14.54 -16.59
CA LYS A 97 -3.79 -14.81 -16.95
C LYS A 97 -2.92 -13.57 -16.71
N VAL A 98 -3.43 -12.39 -17.06
CA VAL A 98 -2.73 -11.11 -16.84
C VAL A 98 -2.48 -10.86 -15.35
N VAL A 99 -3.51 -11.02 -14.50
CA VAL A 99 -3.31 -10.82 -13.05
C VAL A 99 -2.40 -11.89 -12.44
N ALA A 100 -2.48 -13.15 -12.88
CA ALA A 100 -1.60 -14.21 -12.38
C ALA A 100 -0.13 -13.95 -12.75
N LEU A 101 0.16 -13.56 -14.00
CA LEU A 101 1.51 -13.20 -14.42
C LEU A 101 2.01 -11.94 -13.72
N THR A 102 1.12 -10.95 -13.50
CA THR A 102 1.47 -9.73 -12.77
C THR A 102 1.78 -10.03 -11.30
N ALA A 103 0.99 -10.87 -10.63
CA ALA A 103 1.26 -11.35 -9.28
C ALA A 103 2.58 -12.12 -9.20
N CYS A 104 2.91 -12.93 -10.22
CA CYS A 104 4.19 -13.62 -10.34
C CYS A 104 5.36 -12.63 -10.47
N ALA A 105 5.23 -11.56 -11.27
CA ALA A 105 6.23 -10.49 -11.33
C ALA A 105 6.41 -9.79 -9.98
N MET A 106 5.32 -9.51 -9.25
CA MET A 106 5.40 -8.89 -7.92
C MET A 106 6.07 -9.81 -6.91
N CYS A 107 5.82 -11.12 -7.01
CA CYS A 107 6.49 -12.14 -6.23
C CYS A 107 8.01 -12.17 -6.51
N LEU A 108 8.42 -12.17 -7.78
CA LEU A 108 9.83 -12.14 -8.16
C LEU A 108 10.53 -10.87 -7.69
N CYS A 109 9.91 -9.73 -7.96
CA CYS A 109 10.33 -8.39 -7.54
C CYS A 109 10.69 -8.37 -6.05
N ASN A 110 9.76 -8.78 -5.18
CA ASN A 110 10.02 -8.73 -3.74
C ASN A 110 10.93 -9.87 -3.23
N ALA A 111 10.94 -11.02 -3.90
CA ALA A 111 11.89 -12.08 -3.59
C ALA A 111 13.34 -11.64 -3.85
N ASP A 112 13.60 -10.98 -4.99
CA ASP A 112 14.92 -10.44 -5.33
C ASP A 112 15.43 -9.44 -4.28
N ARG A 113 14.56 -8.60 -3.69
CA ARG A 113 14.92 -7.70 -2.57
C ARG A 113 15.41 -8.47 -1.34
N VAL A 114 14.73 -9.55 -1.00
CA VAL A 114 15.03 -10.36 0.17
C VAL A 114 16.31 -11.17 -0.01
N VAL A 115 16.63 -11.61 -1.23
CA VAL A 115 17.85 -12.37 -1.52
C VAL A 115 19.09 -11.69 -0.94
N MET A 116 19.22 -10.36 -1.14
CA MET A 116 20.38 -9.65 -0.60
C MET A 116 20.40 -9.60 0.93
N SER A 117 19.24 -9.44 1.55
CA SER A 117 19.12 -9.35 3.02
C SER A 117 19.58 -10.64 3.71
N VAL A 118 19.45 -11.80 3.04
CA VAL A 118 20.00 -13.09 3.51
C VAL A 118 21.46 -13.27 3.08
N ALA A 119 21.78 -13.01 1.81
CA ALA A 119 23.12 -13.22 1.24
C ALA A 119 24.18 -12.28 1.82
N ILE A 120 23.79 -11.14 2.41
CA ILE A 120 24.72 -10.20 3.01
C ILE A 120 25.48 -10.81 4.21
N VAL A 121 24.89 -11.77 4.93
CA VAL A 121 25.54 -12.43 6.07
C VAL A 121 26.82 -13.17 5.64
N PRO A 122 26.78 -14.12 4.70
CA PRO A 122 28.00 -14.78 4.22
C PRO A 122 28.92 -13.87 3.41
N LEU A 123 28.39 -12.87 2.69
CA LEU A 123 29.22 -11.88 1.99
C LEU A 123 30.05 -11.04 2.96
N ALA A 124 29.43 -10.58 4.05
CA ALA A 124 30.10 -9.83 5.09
C ALA A 124 31.20 -10.65 5.76
N ALA A 125 30.95 -11.93 6.02
CA ALA A 125 31.95 -12.85 6.58
C ALA A 125 33.13 -13.06 5.61
N LYS A 126 32.86 -13.22 4.31
CA LYS A 126 33.89 -13.43 3.29
C LYS A 126 34.81 -12.20 3.11
N PHE A 127 34.24 -11.00 3.11
CA PHE A 127 34.96 -9.76 2.81
C PHE A 127 35.31 -8.92 4.04
N GLY A 128 34.98 -9.40 5.26
CA GLY A 128 35.26 -8.68 6.51
C GLY A 128 34.50 -7.35 6.64
N TRP A 129 33.26 -7.27 6.16
CA TRP A 129 32.50 -6.02 6.15
C TRP A 129 32.01 -5.61 7.55
N SER A 130 32.10 -4.32 7.84
CA SER A 130 31.56 -3.72 9.07
C SER A 130 30.04 -3.60 9.02
N SER A 131 29.38 -3.58 10.19
CA SER A 131 27.92 -3.45 10.27
C SER A 131 27.40 -2.14 9.67
N CYS A 132 28.16 -1.03 9.73
CA CYS A 132 27.81 0.19 9.00
C CYS A 132 27.78 -0.05 7.49
N PHE A 133 28.77 -0.76 6.94
CA PHE A 133 28.80 -1.07 5.52
C PHE A 133 27.66 -2.01 5.09
N LEU A 134 27.22 -2.94 5.95
CA LEU A 134 26.02 -3.74 5.69
C LEU A 134 24.80 -2.84 5.48
N GLY A 135 24.62 -1.83 6.33
CA GLY A 135 23.54 -0.85 6.18
C GLY A 135 23.63 -0.05 4.87
N ILE A 136 24.84 0.34 4.46
CA ILE A 136 25.07 1.01 3.18
C ILE A 136 24.67 0.11 2.02
N VAL A 137 25.17 -1.13 1.98
CA VAL A 137 24.85 -2.11 0.93
C VAL A 137 23.36 -2.39 0.87
N GLN A 138 22.69 -2.59 2.01
CA GLN A 138 21.25 -2.79 2.06
C GLN A 138 20.46 -1.55 1.66
N SER A 139 20.94 -0.34 1.95
CA SER A 139 20.27 0.89 1.54
C SER A 139 20.49 1.25 0.06
N SER A 140 21.54 0.73 -0.57
CA SER A 140 21.93 1.14 -1.93
C SER A 140 20.88 0.86 -3.00
N PHE A 141 20.02 -0.16 -2.84
CA PHE A 141 18.90 -0.35 -3.77
C PHE A 141 17.86 0.78 -3.65
N LEU A 142 17.61 1.30 -2.44
CA LEU A 142 16.65 2.37 -2.23
C LEU A 142 17.09 3.67 -2.91
N TRP A 143 18.40 3.87 -3.09
CA TRP A 143 18.95 5.04 -3.78
C TRP A 143 18.50 5.10 -5.24
N GLY A 144 18.43 3.96 -5.94
CA GLY A 144 17.89 3.91 -7.30
C GLY A 144 16.36 3.89 -7.33
N TYR A 145 15.75 3.19 -6.36
CA TYR A 145 14.31 3.02 -6.27
C TYR A 145 13.56 4.36 -6.13
N ILE A 146 14.08 5.31 -5.35
CA ILE A 146 13.43 6.60 -5.14
C ILE A 146 13.23 7.37 -6.45
N PHE A 147 14.22 7.38 -7.34
CA PHE A 147 14.12 8.05 -8.64
C PHE A 147 13.22 7.28 -9.61
N SER A 148 13.36 5.96 -9.65
CA SER A 148 12.59 5.11 -10.55
C SER A 148 11.10 5.09 -10.23
N SER A 149 10.71 5.18 -8.96
CA SER A 149 9.29 5.23 -8.60
C SER A 149 8.56 6.43 -9.22
N VAL A 150 9.23 7.59 -9.31
CA VAL A 150 8.69 8.82 -9.91
C VAL A 150 8.76 8.76 -11.43
N ILE A 151 9.92 8.42 -12.00
CA ILE A 151 10.14 8.33 -13.45
C ILE A 151 9.28 7.21 -14.07
N GLY A 152 9.13 6.11 -13.35
CA GLY A 152 8.36 4.94 -13.73
C GLY A 152 6.90 5.25 -13.99
N GLY A 153 6.26 6.11 -13.18
CA GLY A 153 4.90 6.59 -13.46
C GLY A 153 4.79 7.23 -14.84
N ALA A 154 5.65 8.21 -15.12
CA ALA A 154 5.67 8.92 -16.41
C ALA A 154 6.02 8.00 -17.59
N LEU A 155 6.95 7.05 -17.39
CA LEU A 155 7.30 6.05 -18.41
C LEU A 155 6.12 5.14 -18.74
N VAL A 156 5.38 4.69 -17.72
CA VAL A 156 4.23 3.79 -17.93
C VAL A 156 3.08 4.52 -18.62
N ASP A 157 2.86 5.80 -18.32
CA ASP A 157 1.86 6.61 -19.00
C ASP A 157 2.18 6.76 -20.50
N LYS A 158 3.45 6.96 -20.85
CA LYS A 158 3.90 7.16 -22.25
C LYS A 158 4.03 5.85 -23.04
N TYR A 159 4.61 4.82 -22.45
CA TYR A 159 5.00 3.58 -23.16
C TYR A 159 4.12 2.37 -22.83
N GLY A 160 3.24 2.49 -21.83
CA GLY A 160 2.31 1.45 -21.39
C GLY A 160 2.90 0.45 -20.38
N GLY A 161 2.04 -0.11 -19.53
CA GLY A 161 2.43 -1.01 -18.43
C GLY A 161 3.12 -2.30 -18.88
N LYS A 162 2.71 -2.89 -20.01
CA LYS A 162 3.33 -4.13 -20.53
C LYS A 162 4.82 -3.95 -20.81
N ARG A 163 5.17 -2.92 -21.58
CA ARG A 163 6.54 -2.70 -22.08
C ARG A 163 7.47 -2.27 -20.95
N VAL A 164 7.00 -1.37 -20.09
CA VAL A 164 7.81 -0.87 -18.97
C VAL A 164 8.05 -1.97 -17.94
N MET A 165 7.05 -2.80 -17.62
CA MET A 165 7.27 -3.98 -16.77
C MET A 165 8.30 -4.94 -17.38
N ALA A 166 8.20 -5.24 -18.69
CA ALA A 166 9.13 -6.14 -19.37
C ALA A 166 10.58 -5.65 -19.28
N TRP A 167 10.82 -4.36 -19.56
CA TRP A 167 12.14 -3.76 -19.42
C TRP A 167 12.61 -3.74 -17.97
N GLY A 168 11.74 -3.41 -17.02
CA GLY A 168 12.05 -3.49 -15.59
C GLY A 168 12.57 -4.87 -15.21
N VAL A 169 11.82 -5.93 -15.57
CA VAL A 169 12.16 -7.33 -15.27
C VAL A 169 13.49 -7.72 -15.89
N ALA A 170 13.70 -7.37 -17.16
CA ALA A 170 14.95 -7.66 -17.86
C ALA A 170 16.16 -7.01 -17.15
N LEU A 171 16.05 -5.72 -16.83
CA LEU A 171 17.14 -4.94 -16.25
C LEU A 171 17.42 -5.36 -14.80
N TRP A 172 16.40 -5.60 -13.97
CA TRP A 172 16.63 -6.04 -12.60
C TRP A 172 17.16 -7.47 -12.56
N SER A 173 16.71 -8.36 -13.45
CA SER A 173 17.23 -9.74 -13.53
C SER A 173 18.70 -9.74 -13.90
N LEU A 174 19.08 -8.91 -14.89
CA LEU A 174 20.48 -8.69 -15.24
C LEU A 174 21.29 -8.16 -14.05
N ALA A 175 20.76 -7.18 -13.33
CA ALA A 175 21.42 -6.63 -12.15
C ALA A 175 21.58 -7.69 -11.04
N THR A 176 20.57 -8.55 -10.82
CA THR A 176 20.65 -9.70 -9.90
C THR A 176 21.79 -10.63 -10.28
N LEU A 177 21.92 -10.99 -11.57
CA LEU A 177 22.99 -11.85 -12.07
C LEU A 177 24.38 -11.23 -11.91
N LEU A 178 24.51 -9.92 -12.18
CA LEU A 178 25.77 -9.18 -12.08
C LEU A 178 26.23 -8.96 -10.64
N THR A 179 25.34 -9.06 -9.66
CA THR A 179 25.63 -8.73 -8.26
C THR A 179 26.77 -9.53 -7.65
N PRO A 180 26.78 -10.88 -7.67
CA PRO A 180 27.87 -11.63 -7.06
C PRO A 180 29.21 -11.43 -7.79
N LEU A 181 29.19 -11.15 -9.10
CA LEU A 181 30.38 -10.77 -9.87
C LEU A 181 30.91 -9.40 -9.41
N ALA A 182 30.01 -8.43 -9.28
CA ALA A 182 30.33 -7.09 -8.79
C ALA A 182 30.85 -7.10 -7.35
N ALA A 183 30.32 -7.97 -6.49
CA ALA A 183 30.77 -8.16 -5.11
C ALA A 183 32.21 -8.66 -5.02
N ASN A 184 32.63 -9.56 -5.94
CA ASN A 184 34.02 -10.04 -5.99
C ASN A 184 34.99 -9.01 -6.57
N HIS A 185 34.52 -8.13 -7.47
CA HIS A 185 35.38 -7.14 -8.12
C HIS A 185 35.68 -5.94 -7.21
N SER A 186 34.66 -5.28 -6.66
CA SER A 186 34.82 -4.12 -5.78
C SER A 186 33.54 -3.80 -5.02
N THR A 187 33.68 -3.20 -3.83
CA THR A 187 32.54 -2.66 -3.08
C THR A 187 31.80 -1.58 -3.86
N VAL A 188 32.50 -0.76 -4.64
CA VAL A 188 31.88 0.30 -5.47
C VAL A 188 31.05 -0.31 -6.60
N SER A 189 31.55 -1.36 -7.26
CA SER A 189 30.77 -2.04 -8.30
C SER A 189 29.53 -2.71 -7.73
N LEU A 190 29.62 -3.30 -6.52
CA LEU A 190 28.45 -3.84 -5.84
C LEU A 190 27.39 -2.75 -5.59
N LEU A 191 27.78 -1.61 -5.02
CA LEU A 191 26.85 -0.50 -4.76
C LEU A 191 26.23 0.04 -6.05
N ALA A 192 27.01 0.14 -7.13
CA ALA A 192 26.53 0.59 -8.44
C ALA A 192 25.48 -0.39 -9.02
N VAL A 193 25.77 -1.69 -9.02
CA VAL A 193 24.83 -2.72 -9.52
C VAL A 193 23.57 -2.78 -8.65
N ARG A 194 23.68 -2.60 -7.33
CA ARG A 194 22.53 -2.56 -6.42
C ARG A 194 21.67 -1.31 -6.63
N THR A 195 22.30 -0.16 -6.86
CA THR A 195 21.59 1.08 -7.20
C THR A 195 20.86 0.92 -8.54
N PHE A 196 21.52 0.33 -9.54
CA PHE A 196 20.92 0.02 -10.82
C PHE A 196 19.76 -0.99 -10.70
N PHE A 197 19.91 -2.01 -9.86
CA PHE A 197 18.82 -2.95 -9.53
C PHE A 197 17.59 -2.20 -8.99
N GLY A 198 17.78 -1.31 -8.01
CA GLY A 198 16.67 -0.50 -7.48
C GLY A 198 16.03 0.43 -8.52
N LEU A 199 16.84 0.99 -9.42
CA LEU A 199 16.34 1.79 -10.54
C LEU A 199 15.48 0.95 -11.50
N ALA A 200 15.89 -0.28 -11.81
CA ALA A 200 15.12 -1.17 -12.68
C ALA A 200 13.81 -1.63 -12.02
N GLU A 201 13.83 -1.86 -10.70
CA GLU A 201 12.70 -2.41 -9.96
C GLU A 201 11.61 -1.38 -9.63
N GLY A 202 11.96 -0.09 -9.52
CA GLY A 202 11.03 0.97 -9.13
C GLY A 202 9.83 1.18 -10.06
N VAL A 203 9.87 0.67 -11.30
CA VAL A 203 8.77 0.77 -12.27
C VAL A 203 7.69 -0.30 -12.08
N ALA A 204 7.93 -1.31 -11.24
CA ALA A 204 7.09 -2.47 -11.08
C ALA A 204 5.66 -2.12 -10.59
N LEU A 205 5.55 -1.36 -9.49
CA LEU A 205 4.25 -0.99 -8.92
C LEU A 205 3.42 -0.04 -9.82
N PRO A 206 3.98 1.02 -10.42
CA PRO A 206 3.26 1.82 -11.41
C PRO A 206 2.78 0.99 -12.61
N SER A 207 3.63 0.10 -13.13
CA SER A 207 3.32 -0.75 -14.28
C SER A 207 2.16 -1.71 -13.98
N MET A 208 2.16 -2.33 -12.80
CA MET A 208 1.07 -3.18 -12.31
C MET A 208 -0.24 -2.41 -12.28
N ASN A 209 -0.27 -1.24 -11.63
CA ASN A 209 -1.50 -0.47 -11.43
C ASN A 209 -2.15 -0.04 -12.75
N ILE A 210 -1.35 0.45 -13.70
CA ILE A 210 -1.84 0.91 -15.00
C ILE A 210 -2.30 -0.27 -15.85
N LEU A 211 -1.56 -1.38 -15.87
CA LEU A 211 -1.97 -2.57 -16.62
C LEU A 211 -3.29 -3.13 -16.10
N LEU A 212 -3.43 -3.30 -14.78
CA LEU A 212 -4.66 -3.82 -14.18
C LEU A 212 -5.85 -2.87 -14.40
N SER A 213 -5.63 -1.55 -14.39
CA SER A 213 -6.71 -0.60 -14.71
C SER A 213 -7.21 -0.69 -16.15
N ARG A 214 -6.38 -1.20 -17.08
CA ARG A 214 -6.78 -1.36 -18.49
C ARG A 214 -7.52 -2.67 -18.73
N TRP A 215 -7.13 -3.72 -18.01
CA TRP A 215 -7.59 -5.10 -18.18
C TRP A 215 -8.79 -5.50 -17.31
N PHE A 216 -9.06 -4.78 -16.22
CA PHE A 216 -10.15 -5.10 -15.30
C PHE A 216 -11.20 -3.98 -15.24
N PRO A 217 -12.49 -4.32 -15.11
CA PRO A 217 -13.54 -3.34 -14.83
C PRO A 217 -13.39 -2.74 -13.43
N GLY A 218 -13.98 -1.57 -13.19
CA GLY A 218 -13.82 -0.83 -11.93
C GLY A 218 -14.15 -1.64 -10.67
N HIS A 219 -15.19 -2.48 -10.70
CA HIS A 219 -15.62 -3.29 -9.54
C HIS A 219 -14.72 -4.50 -9.24
N GLU A 220 -13.99 -5.05 -10.23
CA GLU A 220 -13.05 -6.16 -10.02
C GLU A 220 -11.60 -5.69 -9.85
N ARG A 221 -11.30 -4.42 -10.15
CA ARG A 221 -9.94 -3.87 -10.13
C ARG A 221 -9.27 -3.98 -8.77
N ALA A 222 -9.99 -3.68 -7.68
CA ALA A 222 -9.43 -3.74 -6.33
C ALA A 222 -8.99 -5.17 -5.98
N THR A 223 -9.78 -6.18 -6.36
CA THR A 223 -9.45 -7.60 -6.19
C THR A 223 -8.21 -7.98 -7.00
N ALA A 224 -8.09 -7.53 -8.24
CA ALA A 224 -6.93 -7.81 -9.08
C ALA A 224 -5.62 -7.22 -8.52
N VAL A 225 -5.69 -5.99 -8.00
CA VAL A 225 -4.57 -5.35 -7.29
C VAL A 225 -4.23 -6.11 -6.01
N GLY A 226 -5.24 -6.53 -5.25
CA GLY A 226 -5.07 -7.34 -4.03
C GLY A 226 -4.36 -8.67 -4.30
N ILE A 227 -4.74 -9.40 -5.36
CA ILE A 227 -4.06 -10.64 -5.78
C ILE A 227 -2.60 -10.37 -6.15
N SER A 228 -2.33 -9.26 -6.85
CA SER A 228 -0.96 -8.90 -7.24
C SER A 228 -0.09 -8.53 -6.03
N MET A 229 -0.64 -7.81 -5.05
CA MET A 229 0.02 -7.49 -3.78
C MET A 229 0.20 -8.72 -2.89
N ALA A 230 -0.71 -9.70 -2.95
CA ALA A 230 -0.50 -10.99 -2.29
C ALA A 230 0.73 -11.70 -2.85
N GLY A 231 0.92 -11.66 -4.18
CA GLY A 231 2.14 -12.11 -4.84
C GLY A 231 3.39 -11.39 -4.30
N PHE A 232 3.32 -10.07 -4.13
CA PHE A 232 4.40 -9.29 -3.51
C PHE A 232 4.80 -9.83 -2.12
N HIS A 233 3.84 -10.02 -1.22
CA HIS A 233 4.14 -10.55 0.12
C HIS A 233 4.62 -12.01 0.11
N LEU A 234 4.07 -12.85 -0.77
CA LEU A 234 4.54 -14.22 -0.98
C LEU A 234 6.00 -14.25 -1.43
N GLY A 235 6.43 -13.27 -2.23
CA GLY A 235 7.82 -13.07 -2.64
C GLY A 235 8.79 -12.97 -1.46
N ASN A 236 8.42 -12.28 -0.37
CA ASN A 236 9.25 -12.24 0.82
C ASN A 236 9.47 -13.64 1.41
N VAL A 237 8.38 -14.39 1.56
CA VAL A 237 8.41 -15.74 2.14
C VAL A 237 9.27 -16.66 1.27
N ILE A 238 9.03 -16.68 -0.04
CA ILE A 238 9.81 -17.50 -0.98
C ILE A 238 11.28 -17.09 -0.98
N GLY A 239 11.58 -15.78 -0.97
CA GLY A 239 12.93 -15.25 -0.89
C GLY A 239 13.67 -15.73 0.36
N PHE A 240 13.05 -15.62 1.54
CA PHE A 240 13.66 -16.07 2.79
C PHE A 240 13.82 -17.59 2.86
N LEU A 241 12.91 -18.37 2.28
CA LEU A 241 12.99 -19.84 2.34
C LEU A 241 13.97 -20.42 1.33
N LEU A 242 13.97 -19.92 0.09
CA LEU A 242 14.72 -20.51 -1.01
C LEU A 242 16.19 -20.06 -1.04
N THR A 243 16.46 -18.80 -0.69
CA THR A 243 17.82 -18.24 -0.67
C THR A 243 18.79 -19.04 0.21
N PRO A 244 18.52 -19.34 1.50
CA PRO A 244 19.45 -20.10 2.33
C PRO A 244 19.68 -21.53 1.83
N VAL A 245 18.67 -22.17 1.24
CA VAL A 245 18.79 -23.51 0.65
C VAL A 245 19.78 -23.47 -0.51
N MET A 246 19.63 -22.51 -1.43
CA MET A 246 20.54 -22.34 -2.56
C MET A 246 21.95 -21.93 -2.14
N LEU A 247 22.09 -21.09 -1.11
CA LEU A 247 23.40 -20.77 -0.53
C LEU A 247 24.12 -22.00 -0.01
N SER A 248 23.40 -22.95 0.61
CA SER A 248 23.99 -24.16 1.16
C SER A 248 24.34 -25.23 0.12
N SER A 249 23.58 -25.33 -0.98
CA SER A 249 23.76 -26.38 -1.99
C SER A 249 24.65 -25.97 -3.16
N VAL A 250 24.45 -24.76 -3.69
CA VAL A 250 25.14 -24.26 -4.91
C VAL A 250 26.23 -23.23 -4.56
N GLY A 251 26.14 -22.63 -3.37
CA GLY A 251 27.09 -21.62 -2.90
C GLY A 251 26.59 -20.18 -3.12
N MET A 252 27.51 -19.23 -2.96
CA MET A 252 27.19 -17.79 -2.89
C MET A 252 26.49 -17.23 -4.13
N PHE A 253 26.78 -17.77 -5.31
CA PHE A 253 26.17 -17.35 -6.58
C PHE A 253 24.78 -17.97 -6.82
N GLY A 254 24.47 -19.08 -6.15
CA GLY A 254 23.28 -19.89 -6.39
C GLY A 254 21.96 -19.11 -6.36
N PRO A 255 21.65 -18.36 -5.29
CA PRO A 255 20.41 -17.60 -5.22
C PRO A 255 20.26 -16.58 -6.35
N PHE A 256 21.34 -15.85 -6.67
CA PHE A 256 21.32 -14.81 -7.70
C PHE A 256 21.06 -15.39 -9.10
N ILE A 257 21.68 -16.53 -9.42
CA ILE A 257 21.45 -17.24 -10.69
C ILE A 257 20.02 -17.75 -10.76
N LEU A 258 19.50 -18.32 -9.66
CA LEU A 258 18.15 -18.87 -9.62
C LEU A 258 17.07 -17.80 -9.88
N PHE A 259 17.09 -16.72 -9.09
CA PHE A 259 16.07 -15.68 -9.22
C PHE A 259 16.21 -14.90 -10.53
N SER A 260 17.44 -14.66 -11.02
CA SER A 260 17.65 -14.10 -12.36
C SER A 260 17.09 -15.02 -13.45
N SER A 261 17.24 -16.34 -13.33
CA SER A 261 16.71 -17.30 -14.30
C SER A 261 15.18 -17.30 -14.31
N PHE A 262 14.54 -17.22 -13.14
CA PHE A 262 13.09 -17.07 -13.05
C PHE A 262 12.59 -15.75 -13.63
N GLY A 263 13.30 -14.64 -13.43
CA GLY A 263 12.98 -13.36 -14.06
C GLY A 263 13.04 -13.41 -15.59
N LEU A 264 14.09 -14.02 -16.15
CA LEU A 264 14.22 -14.21 -17.60
C LEU A 264 13.16 -15.17 -18.17
N LEU A 265 12.88 -16.27 -17.47
CA LEU A 265 11.81 -17.20 -17.87
C LEU A 265 10.45 -16.49 -17.85
N TRP A 266 10.16 -15.73 -16.80
CA TRP A 266 8.95 -14.93 -16.72
C TRP A 266 8.86 -13.92 -17.88
N LEU A 267 9.98 -13.27 -18.24
CA LEU A 267 10.03 -12.31 -19.35
C LEU A 267 9.64 -12.95 -20.69
N THR A 268 10.11 -14.16 -20.97
CA THR A 268 9.72 -14.88 -22.20
C THR A 268 8.21 -15.17 -22.26
N LYS A 269 7.62 -15.56 -21.12
CA LYS A 269 6.18 -15.81 -21.00
C LYS A 269 5.38 -14.51 -21.06
N TRP A 270 5.87 -13.44 -20.45
CA TRP A 270 5.24 -12.12 -20.49
C TRP A 270 5.17 -11.54 -21.89
N ALA A 271 6.28 -11.63 -22.63
CA ALA A 271 6.37 -11.11 -24.00
C ALA A 271 5.36 -11.79 -24.94
N SER A 272 5.15 -13.10 -24.76
CA SER A 272 4.28 -13.93 -25.60
C SER A 272 2.80 -13.95 -25.17
N LEU A 273 2.49 -13.90 -23.87
CA LEU A 273 1.14 -14.14 -23.36
C LEU A 273 0.32 -12.88 -23.02
N VAL A 274 0.97 -11.76 -22.73
CA VAL A 274 0.26 -10.54 -22.26
C VAL A 274 0.26 -9.48 -23.35
N THR A 275 -0.86 -8.82 -23.62
CA THR A 275 -0.93 -7.64 -24.51
C THR A 275 -1.09 -6.34 -23.73
N SER A 276 -0.71 -5.22 -24.35
CA SER A 276 -0.79 -3.90 -23.70
C SER A 276 -2.24 -3.50 -23.46
N ASP A 277 -3.09 -3.73 -24.46
CA ASP A 277 -4.52 -3.47 -24.40
C ASP A 277 -5.30 -4.76 -24.65
N PRO A 278 -6.47 -4.93 -24.00
CA PRO A 278 -7.30 -6.12 -24.16
C PRO A 278 -7.84 -6.27 -25.58
N GLY A 279 -7.96 -5.17 -26.35
CA GLY A 279 -8.38 -5.20 -27.75
C GLY A 279 -7.35 -5.76 -28.72
N ASP A 280 -6.07 -5.75 -28.34
CA ASP A 280 -4.98 -6.30 -29.15
C ASP A 280 -4.77 -7.80 -28.91
N SER A 281 -5.45 -8.37 -27.91
CA SER A 281 -5.30 -9.79 -27.57
C SER A 281 -6.10 -10.66 -28.55
N PRO A 282 -5.46 -11.60 -29.26
CA PRO A 282 -6.17 -12.51 -30.16
C PRO A 282 -7.04 -13.52 -29.41
N PHE A 283 -6.87 -13.67 -28.09
CA PHE A 283 -7.56 -14.66 -27.27
C PHE A 283 -8.70 -14.07 -26.41
N VAL A 284 -8.87 -12.74 -26.38
CA VAL A 284 -9.94 -12.10 -25.59
C VAL A 284 -11.29 -12.29 -26.29
N SER A 285 -12.28 -12.81 -25.55
CA SER A 285 -13.64 -12.94 -26.06
C SER A 285 -14.30 -11.57 -26.23
N LYS A 286 -15.13 -11.40 -27.28
CA LYS A 286 -15.94 -10.18 -27.49
C LYS A 286 -16.83 -9.86 -26.29
N SER A 287 -17.30 -10.89 -25.57
CA SER A 287 -18.10 -10.74 -24.34
C SER A 287 -17.27 -10.16 -23.19
N GLU A 288 -16.04 -10.62 -23.01
CA GLU A 288 -15.10 -10.14 -21.99
C GLU A 288 -14.69 -8.69 -22.27
N LEU A 289 -14.40 -8.35 -23.53
CA LEU A 289 -14.04 -6.99 -23.93
C LEU A 289 -15.17 -5.99 -23.68
N ARG A 290 -16.43 -6.38 -23.97
CA ARG A 290 -17.61 -5.57 -23.63
C ARG A 290 -17.77 -5.37 -22.13
N LEU A 291 -17.52 -6.41 -21.32
CA LEU A 291 -17.56 -6.31 -19.86
C LEU A 291 -16.50 -5.32 -19.34
N ILE A 292 -15.28 -5.38 -19.87
CA ILE A 292 -14.21 -4.44 -19.51
C ILE A 292 -14.58 -3.01 -19.90
N GLN A 293 -15.12 -2.81 -21.10
CA GLN A 293 -15.53 -1.48 -21.58
C GLN A 293 -16.72 -0.94 -20.79
N ALA A 294 -17.75 -1.74 -20.54
CA ALA A 294 -18.92 -1.34 -19.76
C ALA A 294 -18.58 -1.01 -18.30
N GLY A 295 -17.57 -1.68 -17.74
CA GLY A 295 -17.07 -1.41 -16.39
C GLY A 295 -16.04 -0.28 -16.29
N LYS A 296 -15.62 0.31 -17.41
CA LYS A 296 -14.87 1.56 -17.44
C LYS A 296 -15.88 2.69 -17.38
N THR A 297 -16.31 3.06 -16.17
CA THR A 297 -16.93 4.37 -15.97
C THR A 297 -15.94 5.38 -16.50
N ASP A 298 -16.36 6.25 -17.43
CA ASP A 298 -15.57 7.37 -17.95
C ASP A 298 -15.20 8.30 -16.80
N SER A 299 -14.19 7.89 -16.04
CA SER A 299 -13.50 8.72 -15.08
C SER A 299 -12.64 9.61 -15.95
N SER A 300 -13.28 10.65 -16.47
CA SER A 300 -12.68 11.92 -16.78
C SER A 300 -11.88 12.37 -15.55
N VAL A 301 -10.70 11.78 -15.34
CA VAL A 301 -9.65 12.41 -14.57
C VAL A 301 -9.29 13.60 -15.44
N ALA A 302 -9.81 14.76 -15.06
CA ALA A 302 -9.57 16.01 -15.73
C ALA A 302 -8.08 16.10 -16.06
N LYS A 303 -7.74 15.94 -17.35
CA LYS A 303 -6.41 16.26 -17.84
C LYS A 303 -6.20 17.73 -17.59
N GLY A 304 -5.29 18.05 -16.68
CA GLY A 304 -4.73 19.39 -16.56
C GLY A 304 -5.28 20.20 -15.40
N GLN A 305 -4.70 19.99 -14.22
CA GLN A 305 -4.05 21.05 -13.43
C GLN A 305 -3.35 20.36 -12.27
N LEU A 306 -2.02 20.37 -12.26
CA LEU A 306 -1.25 20.02 -11.07
C LEU A 306 -1.76 20.91 -9.92
N PRO A 307 -2.18 20.35 -8.78
CA PRO A 307 -2.53 21.19 -7.65
C PRO A 307 -1.31 22.02 -7.28
N PRO A 308 -1.47 23.26 -6.80
CA PRO A 308 -0.35 24.00 -6.25
C PRO A 308 0.24 23.15 -5.10
N LEU A 309 1.49 22.69 -5.23
CA LEU A 309 2.17 21.87 -4.22
C LEU A 309 2.04 22.48 -2.81
N LEU A 310 2.11 23.82 -2.76
CA LEU A 310 1.89 24.61 -1.54
C LEU A 310 0.49 24.42 -0.93
N HIS A 311 -0.55 24.27 -1.75
CA HIS A 311 -1.92 24.11 -1.27
C HIS A 311 -2.12 22.74 -0.61
N LEU A 312 -1.56 21.68 -1.21
CA LEU A 312 -1.61 20.33 -0.65
C LEU A 312 -0.81 20.23 0.66
N LEU A 313 0.37 20.84 0.70
CA LEU A 313 1.26 20.85 1.88
C LEU A 313 0.87 21.89 2.94
N SER A 314 -0.07 22.79 2.66
CA SER A 314 -0.54 23.79 3.63
C SER A 314 -1.42 23.18 4.73
N LYS A 315 -2.05 22.02 4.48
CA LYS A 315 -3.02 21.40 5.40
C LYS A 315 -2.37 20.31 6.27
N LEU A 316 -2.71 20.31 7.56
CA LEU A 316 -2.21 19.34 8.55
C LEU A 316 -2.54 17.86 8.24
N PRO A 317 -3.73 17.50 7.69
CA PRO A 317 -4.02 16.12 7.30
C PRO A 317 -3.04 15.54 6.28
N SER A 318 -2.53 16.36 5.36
CA SER A 318 -1.50 15.93 4.39
C SER A 318 -0.19 15.57 5.10
N TRP A 319 0.22 16.37 6.09
CA TRP A 319 1.40 16.07 6.91
C TRP A 319 1.23 14.82 7.76
N ALA A 320 0.02 14.55 8.27
CA ALA A 320 -0.26 13.34 9.03
C ALA A 320 -0.02 12.08 8.16
N ILE A 321 -0.42 12.12 6.89
CA ILE A 321 -0.15 11.07 5.90
C ILE A 321 1.34 10.92 5.61
N ILE A 322 2.05 12.04 5.39
CA ILE A 322 3.49 12.00 5.11
C ILE A 322 4.26 11.40 6.28
N PHE A 323 3.98 11.83 7.52
CA PHE A 323 4.64 11.27 8.70
C PHE A 323 4.26 9.81 8.96
N ALA A 324 3.01 9.42 8.74
CA ALA A 324 2.60 8.02 8.81
C ALA A 324 3.39 7.17 7.81
N ASN A 325 3.52 7.62 6.56
CA ASN A 325 4.25 6.87 5.56
C ASN A 325 5.76 6.81 5.83
N ILE A 326 6.34 7.88 6.37
CA ILE A 326 7.73 7.91 6.87
C ILE A 326 7.94 6.83 7.93
N ALA A 327 7.12 6.80 8.98
CA ALA A 327 7.24 5.82 10.05
C ALA A 327 6.99 4.39 9.55
N ASN A 328 6.02 4.20 8.66
CA ASN A 328 5.71 2.89 8.10
C ASN A 328 6.89 2.34 7.29
N ASN A 329 7.44 3.14 6.36
CA ASN A 329 8.60 2.73 5.55
C ASN A 329 9.86 2.53 6.40
N TRP A 330 10.07 3.37 7.41
CA TRP A 330 11.17 3.23 8.37
C TRP A 330 11.20 1.82 8.97
N GLY A 331 10.14 1.40 9.65
CA GLY A 331 10.15 0.08 10.29
C GLY A 331 10.00 -1.09 9.31
N TYR A 332 9.27 -0.91 8.21
CA TYR A 332 9.13 -1.95 7.17
C TYR A 332 10.49 -2.36 6.61
N PHE A 333 11.31 -1.40 6.16
CA PHE A 333 12.60 -1.71 5.55
C PHE A 333 13.65 -2.13 6.56
N VAL A 334 13.61 -1.61 7.79
CA VAL A 334 14.48 -2.09 8.87
C VAL A 334 14.23 -3.58 9.13
N LEU A 335 12.97 -3.98 9.31
CA LEU A 335 12.62 -5.38 9.53
C LEU A 335 12.89 -6.23 8.28
N LEU A 336 12.68 -5.71 7.08
CA LEU A 336 12.97 -6.46 5.85
C LEU A 336 14.47 -6.74 5.68
N SER A 337 15.31 -5.73 5.88
CA SER A 337 16.73 -5.81 5.58
C SER A 337 17.53 -6.45 6.72
N TRP A 338 17.23 -6.11 7.98
CA TRP A 338 18.07 -6.50 9.10
C TRP A 338 17.63 -7.77 9.81
N MET A 339 16.45 -8.33 9.53
CA MET A 339 15.93 -9.45 10.32
C MET A 339 16.78 -10.72 10.29
N PRO A 340 17.30 -11.21 9.14
CA PRO A 340 18.21 -12.37 9.15
C PRO A 340 19.51 -12.08 9.90
N VAL A 341 20.04 -10.85 9.73
CA VAL A 341 21.25 -10.39 10.42
C VAL A 341 21.02 -10.34 11.92
N TYR A 342 19.87 -9.85 12.38
CA TYR A 342 19.47 -9.80 13.78
C TYR A 342 19.46 -11.19 14.42
N PHE A 343 18.77 -12.16 13.81
CA PHE A 343 18.75 -13.52 14.34
C PHE A 343 20.14 -14.14 14.38
N LYS A 344 20.94 -13.93 13.33
CA LYS A 344 22.32 -14.45 13.27
C LYS A 344 23.25 -13.81 14.30
N THR A 345 23.13 -12.50 14.54
CA THR A 345 24.06 -11.76 15.41
C THR A 345 23.68 -11.85 16.88
N VAL A 346 22.40 -11.77 17.21
CA VAL A 346 21.92 -11.75 18.61
C VAL A 346 21.76 -13.15 19.18
N PHE A 347 21.20 -14.08 18.41
CA PHE A 347 20.92 -15.45 18.87
C PHE A 347 21.91 -16.49 18.35
N ASN A 348 22.88 -16.08 17.53
CA ASN A 348 23.89 -16.95 16.90
C ASN A 348 23.32 -18.19 16.18
N VAL A 349 22.06 -18.15 15.73
CA VAL A 349 21.43 -19.26 15.02
C VAL A 349 22.08 -19.49 13.65
N ASN A 350 21.85 -20.65 13.05
CA ASN A 350 22.34 -20.91 11.70
C ASN A 350 21.60 -20.05 10.67
N LEU A 351 22.22 -19.75 9.53
CA LEU A 351 21.63 -18.87 8.50
C LEU A 351 20.27 -19.41 8.00
N LYS A 352 20.15 -20.73 7.84
CA LYS A 352 18.90 -21.39 7.44
C LYS A 352 17.79 -21.17 8.47
N GLU A 353 18.11 -21.26 9.75
CA GLU A 353 17.15 -21.01 10.83
C GLU A 353 16.79 -19.53 10.94
N ALA A 354 17.77 -18.62 10.86
CA ALA A 354 17.54 -17.17 10.84
C ALA A 354 16.56 -16.78 9.72
N ALA A 355 16.74 -17.35 8.54
CA ALA A 355 15.89 -17.10 7.39
C ALA A 355 14.48 -17.72 7.57
N TRP A 356 14.36 -18.90 8.18
CA TRP A 356 13.06 -19.49 8.55
C TRP A 356 12.29 -18.61 9.55
N PHE A 357 12.95 -18.16 10.62
CA PHE A 357 12.37 -17.21 11.58
C PHE A 357 12.00 -15.87 10.93
N SER A 358 12.69 -15.49 9.85
CA SER A 358 12.38 -14.29 9.09
C SER A 358 11.18 -14.46 8.16
N ALA A 359 10.95 -15.65 7.59
CA ALA A 359 9.88 -15.91 6.63
C ALA A 359 8.47 -15.85 7.27
N VAL A 360 8.32 -16.40 8.47
CA VAL A 360 7.02 -16.52 9.16
C VAL A 360 6.33 -15.16 9.37
N PRO A 361 6.98 -14.12 9.93
CA PRO A 361 6.37 -12.80 10.08
C PRO A 361 5.76 -12.21 8.82
N TRP A 362 6.43 -12.37 7.67
CA TRP A 362 5.95 -11.84 6.38
C TRP A 362 4.75 -12.60 5.85
N GLY A 363 4.71 -13.92 6.05
CA GLY A 363 3.55 -14.74 5.72
C GLY A 363 2.33 -14.35 6.57
N THR A 364 2.51 -14.15 7.87
CA THR A 364 1.43 -13.73 8.77
C THR A 364 0.95 -12.31 8.47
N MET A 365 1.85 -11.38 8.10
CA MET A 365 1.48 -10.03 7.66
C MET A 365 0.53 -10.07 6.46
N ALA A 366 0.76 -10.94 5.48
CA ALA A 366 -0.10 -11.07 4.30
C ALA A 366 -1.54 -11.46 4.70
N ILE A 367 -1.68 -12.43 5.59
CA ILE A 367 -2.98 -12.89 6.11
C ILE A 367 -3.65 -11.77 6.93
N SER A 368 -2.88 -11.12 7.80
CA SER A 368 -3.37 -10.04 8.66
C SER A 368 -3.88 -8.83 7.87
N GLY A 369 -3.31 -8.54 6.68
CA GLY A 369 -3.78 -7.46 5.81
C GLY A 369 -5.23 -7.66 5.36
N TYR A 370 -5.63 -8.89 5.01
CA TYR A 370 -7.02 -9.21 4.69
C TYR A 370 -7.95 -9.03 5.88
N VAL A 371 -7.50 -9.45 7.06
CA VAL A 371 -8.24 -9.26 8.31
C VAL A 371 -8.42 -7.76 8.59
N ALA A 372 -7.36 -6.96 8.45
CA ALA A 372 -7.42 -5.51 8.65
C ALA A 372 -8.42 -4.83 7.70
N GLY A 373 -8.43 -5.22 6.42
CA GLY A 373 -9.41 -4.75 5.45
C GLY A 373 -10.85 -5.12 5.84
N ALA A 374 -11.09 -6.40 6.17
CA ALA A 374 -12.41 -6.86 6.58
C ALA A 374 -12.91 -6.19 7.86
N VAL A 375 -12.03 -5.94 8.84
CA VAL A 375 -12.37 -5.21 10.07
C VAL A 375 -12.70 -3.75 9.75
N SER A 376 -11.91 -3.08 8.92
CA SER A 376 -12.20 -1.71 8.46
C SER A 376 -13.58 -1.62 7.81
N ASP A 377 -13.88 -2.50 6.86
CA ASP A 377 -15.17 -2.51 6.16
C ASP A 377 -16.33 -2.85 7.11
N SER A 378 -16.13 -3.76 8.07
CA SER A 378 -17.14 -4.09 9.07
C SER A 378 -17.48 -2.90 9.97
N LEU A 379 -16.47 -2.13 10.41
CA LEU A 379 -16.71 -0.93 11.20
C LEU A 379 -17.45 0.15 10.41
N ILE A 380 -17.09 0.35 9.13
CA ILE A 380 -17.79 1.30 8.27
C ILE A 380 -19.25 0.87 8.06
N LYS A 381 -19.50 -0.43 7.80
CA LYS A 381 -20.87 -0.98 7.66
C LYS A 381 -21.70 -0.88 8.94
N LYS A 382 -21.07 -0.91 10.11
CA LYS A 382 -21.73 -0.70 11.41
C LYS A 382 -22.08 0.78 11.68
N GLY A 383 -21.71 1.70 10.79
CA GLY A 383 -22.06 3.13 10.88
C GLY A 383 -21.05 3.99 11.64
N TYR A 384 -19.85 3.49 11.93
CA TYR A 384 -18.78 4.34 12.48
C TYR A 384 -18.29 5.34 11.43
N SER A 385 -17.92 6.56 11.86
CA SER A 385 -17.40 7.58 10.94
C SER A 385 -16.09 7.15 10.30
N LEU A 386 -15.89 7.51 9.03
CA LEU A 386 -14.69 7.16 8.27
C LEU A 386 -13.40 7.61 8.98
N THR A 387 -13.39 8.85 9.48
CA THR A 387 -12.28 9.40 10.27
C THR A 387 -11.95 8.55 11.49
N LEU A 388 -12.95 8.10 12.24
CA LEU A 388 -12.74 7.27 13.43
C LEU A 388 -12.16 5.91 13.05
N VAL A 389 -12.69 5.28 12.01
CA VAL A 389 -12.17 3.99 11.51
C VAL A 389 -10.71 4.12 11.09
N ARG A 390 -10.36 5.14 10.29
CA ARG A 390 -8.97 5.37 9.86
C ARG A 390 -8.03 5.64 11.03
N LYS A 391 -8.47 6.38 12.07
CA LYS A 391 -7.70 6.61 13.30
C LYS A 391 -7.48 5.33 14.11
N ILE A 392 -8.51 4.51 14.28
CA ILE A 392 -8.41 3.22 14.98
C ILE A 392 -7.44 2.29 14.24
N MET A 393 -7.64 2.09 12.93
CA MET A 393 -6.79 1.21 12.12
C MET A 393 -5.32 1.64 12.17
N GLN A 394 -5.06 2.95 12.06
CA GLN A 394 -3.69 3.45 12.12
C GLN A 394 -3.07 3.35 13.52
N SER A 395 -3.86 3.56 14.58
CA SER A 395 -3.38 3.43 15.95
C SER A 395 -2.95 1.98 16.26
N ILE A 396 -3.74 0.99 15.83
CA ILE A 396 -3.35 -0.43 15.92
C ILE A 396 -2.06 -0.66 15.11
N GLY A 397 -2.01 -0.07 13.91
CA GLY A 397 -0.91 -0.17 12.95
C GLY A 397 0.44 0.37 13.43
N PHE A 398 0.49 1.19 14.49
CA PHE A 398 1.73 1.77 15.02
C PHE A 398 1.96 1.50 16.51
N ILE A 399 0.93 1.58 17.36
CA ILE A 399 1.07 1.25 18.78
C ILE A 399 1.39 -0.25 18.93
N GLY A 400 0.71 -1.11 18.17
CA GLY A 400 0.92 -2.55 18.19
C GLY A 400 2.38 -2.93 17.89
N PRO A 401 2.93 -2.54 16.72
CA PRO A 401 4.33 -2.77 16.40
C PRO A 401 5.28 -2.08 17.38
N GLY A 402 4.98 -0.84 17.81
CA GLY A 402 5.81 -0.13 18.78
C GLY A 402 5.99 -0.90 20.10
N VAL A 403 4.89 -1.38 20.69
CA VAL A 403 4.94 -2.20 21.91
C VAL A 403 5.65 -3.53 21.67
N ALA A 404 5.35 -4.22 20.57
CA ALA A 404 5.98 -5.49 20.24
C ALA A 404 7.51 -5.37 20.05
N LEU A 405 7.98 -4.27 19.43
CA LEU A 405 9.41 -3.99 19.30
C LEU A 405 10.09 -3.66 20.64
N LEU A 406 9.38 -3.03 21.58
CA LEU A 406 9.90 -2.85 22.94
C LEU A 406 9.98 -4.18 23.70
N CYS A 407 8.97 -5.05 23.56
CA CYS A 407 8.97 -6.39 24.14
C CYS A 407 10.08 -7.27 23.55
N LEU A 408 10.40 -7.09 22.27
CA LEU A 408 11.48 -7.81 21.58
C LEU A 408 12.84 -7.62 22.28
N ASN A 409 13.09 -6.48 22.93
CA ASN A 409 14.32 -6.24 23.68
C ASN A 409 14.53 -7.21 24.86
N TYR A 410 13.46 -7.82 25.36
CA TYR A 410 13.48 -8.79 26.48
C TYR A 410 13.46 -10.25 26.00
N ALA A 411 13.47 -10.50 24.70
CA ALA A 411 13.44 -11.84 24.14
C ALA A 411 14.77 -12.58 24.41
N LYS A 412 14.69 -13.71 25.13
CA LYS A 412 15.85 -14.55 25.47
C LYS A 412 16.10 -15.68 24.48
N THR A 413 15.11 -16.02 23.66
CA THR A 413 15.19 -17.13 22.70
C THR A 413 14.81 -16.66 21.29
N PRO A 414 15.37 -17.27 20.23
CA PRO A 414 15.03 -16.90 18.86
C PRO A 414 13.53 -17.09 18.55
N ALA A 415 12.89 -18.13 19.12
CA ALA A 415 11.46 -18.36 18.95
C ALA A 415 10.61 -17.23 19.57
N THR A 416 10.94 -16.76 20.77
CA THR A 416 10.23 -15.63 21.40
C THR A 416 10.42 -14.32 20.62
N ALA A 417 11.63 -14.08 20.11
CA ALA A 417 11.90 -12.94 19.24
C ALA A 417 11.08 -13.01 17.94
N ALA A 418 11.00 -14.18 17.31
CA ALA A 418 10.18 -14.38 16.11
C ALA A 418 8.69 -14.13 16.39
N ILE A 419 8.17 -14.55 17.54
CA ILE A 419 6.78 -14.26 17.94
C ILE A 419 6.53 -12.75 18.03
N TYR A 420 7.39 -11.99 18.72
CA TYR A 420 7.22 -10.54 18.83
C TYR A 420 7.32 -9.84 17.47
N ILE A 421 8.25 -10.25 16.62
CA ILE A 421 8.40 -9.72 15.26
C ILE A 421 7.17 -10.06 14.40
N THR A 422 6.64 -11.27 14.50
CA THR A 422 5.41 -11.69 13.82
C THR A 422 4.22 -10.83 14.26
N VAL A 423 4.07 -10.59 15.57
CA VAL A 423 3.02 -9.71 16.10
C VAL A 423 3.21 -8.29 15.56
N ALA A 424 4.44 -7.76 15.57
CA ALA A 424 4.73 -6.43 15.06
C ALA A 424 4.36 -6.29 13.57
N LEU A 425 4.81 -7.21 12.72
CA LEU A 425 4.50 -7.17 11.28
C LEU A 425 3.01 -7.39 10.99
N SER A 426 2.36 -8.29 11.72
CA SER A 426 0.92 -8.53 11.59
C SER A 426 0.12 -7.28 11.93
N LEU A 427 0.38 -6.65 13.08
CA LEU A 427 -0.30 -5.42 13.46
C LEU A 427 0.03 -4.26 12.51
N SER A 428 1.24 -4.19 11.97
CA SER A 428 1.63 -3.16 11.00
C SER A 428 0.77 -3.18 9.73
N SER A 429 0.23 -4.34 9.34
CA SER A 429 -0.66 -4.48 8.17
C SER A 429 -1.93 -3.64 8.29
N PHE A 430 -2.38 -3.33 9.51
CA PHE A 430 -3.53 -2.44 9.74
C PHE A 430 -3.30 -1.02 9.23
N SER A 431 -2.04 -0.60 9.08
CA SER A 431 -1.69 0.68 8.46
C SER A 431 -2.14 0.77 6.99
N GLN A 432 -2.27 -0.36 6.28
CA GLN A 432 -2.81 -0.38 4.91
C GLN A 432 -4.29 0.06 4.89
N ALA A 433 -5.08 -0.34 5.89
CA ALA A 433 -6.47 0.10 6.06
C ALA A 433 -6.61 1.47 6.75
N GLY A 434 -5.51 1.98 7.32
CA GLY A 434 -5.39 3.29 7.95
C GLY A 434 -4.95 4.37 6.94
N PHE A 435 -3.67 4.73 6.96
CA PHE A 435 -3.17 5.90 6.23
C PHE A 435 -3.19 5.76 4.70
N LEU A 436 -3.00 4.54 4.17
CA LEU A 436 -2.87 4.34 2.73
C LEU A 436 -4.19 4.64 2.00
N LEU A 437 -5.32 4.15 2.53
CA LEU A 437 -6.65 4.46 2.01
C LEU A 437 -7.05 5.92 2.30
N ASN A 438 -6.59 6.48 3.42
CA ASN A 438 -6.92 7.86 3.78
C ASN A 438 -6.46 8.89 2.72
N MET A 439 -5.41 8.59 1.95
CA MET A 439 -4.97 9.44 0.83
C MET A 439 -6.06 9.64 -0.22
N GLN A 440 -6.86 8.60 -0.49
CA GLN A 440 -7.96 8.65 -1.44
C GLN A 440 -9.19 9.33 -0.82
N ASP A 441 -9.40 9.15 0.49
CA ASP A 441 -10.52 9.74 1.22
C ASP A 441 -10.40 11.28 1.28
N ILE A 442 -9.21 11.81 1.59
CA ILE A 442 -9.02 13.27 1.76
C ILE A 442 -8.87 14.05 0.45
N ALA A 443 -8.29 13.42 -0.58
CA ALA A 443 -7.90 14.09 -1.82
C ALA A 443 -8.15 13.21 -3.06
N PRO A 444 -9.41 12.82 -3.38
CA PRO A 444 -9.69 11.86 -4.45
C PRO A 444 -9.07 12.22 -5.81
N GLN A 445 -9.05 13.51 -6.15
CA GLN A 445 -8.51 14.02 -7.42
C GLN A 445 -6.98 14.08 -7.44
N TYR A 446 -6.34 14.22 -6.28
CA TYR A 446 -4.89 14.42 -6.14
C TYR A 446 -4.19 13.26 -5.39
N ALA A 447 -4.91 12.17 -5.10
CA ALA A 447 -4.46 11.06 -4.26
C ALA A 447 -3.16 10.44 -4.79
N GLY A 448 -3.03 10.29 -6.12
CA GLY A 448 -1.81 9.76 -6.74
C GLY A 448 -0.59 10.66 -6.54
N PHE A 449 -0.77 11.98 -6.65
CA PHE A 449 0.31 12.94 -6.43
C PHE A 449 0.72 13.02 -4.95
N LEU A 450 -0.27 13.04 -4.04
CA LEU A 450 -0.04 12.98 -2.60
C LEU A 450 0.69 11.69 -2.20
N HIS A 451 0.27 10.55 -2.75
CA HIS A 451 0.93 9.27 -2.55
C HIS A 451 2.38 9.31 -3.03
N GLY A 452 2.65 9.92 -4.20
CA GLY A 452 4.00 10.11 -4.72
C GLY A 452 4.92 10.87 -3.76
N ILE A 453 4.51 12.06 -3.32
CA ILE A 453 5.28 12.88 -2.36
C ILE A 453 5.53 12.10 -1.06
N SER A 454 4.47 11.52 -0.51
CA SER A 454 4.51 10.73 0.71
C SER A 454 5.47 9.55 0.56
N ASN A 455 5.44 8.85 -0.57
CA ASN A 455 6.28 7.69 -0.86
C ASN A 455 7.76 8.07 -1.05
N SER A 456 8.06 9.20 -1.69
CA SER A 456 9.43 9.71 -1.78
C SER A 456 10.01 10.02 -0.39
N ALA A 457 9.25 10.70 0.47
CA ALA A 457 9.64 10.97 1.85
C ALA A 457 9.83 9.66 2.66
N GLY A 458 8.91 8.70 2.50
CA GLY A 458 9.01 7.37 3.11
C GLY A 458 10.23 6.58 2.65
N THR A 459 10.57 6.63 1.35
CA THR A 459 11.74 5.96 0.80
C THR A 459 13.04 6.59 1.33
N LEU A 460 13.09 7.92 1.46
CA LEU A 460 14.23 8.60 2.07
C LEU A 460 14.40 8.18 3.55
N ALA A 461 13.30 8.10 4.29
CA ALA A 461 13.32 7.60 5.66
C ALA A 461 13.81 6.14 5.74
N ALA A 462 13.41 5.30 4.79
CA ALA A 462 13.91 3.93 4.69
C ALA A 462 15.43 3.89 4.49
N ILE A 463 15.99 4.70 3.59
CA ILE A 463 17.45 4.81 3.38
C ILE A 463 18.16 5.16 4.70
N VAL A 464 17.68 6.21 5.37
CA VAL A 464 18.27 6.68 6.64
C VAL A 464 18.16 5.61 7.71
N SER A 465 17.03 4.92 7.82
CA SER A 465 16.80 3.89 8.83
C SER A 465 17.68 2.64 8.62
N THR A 466 17.88 2.20 7.38
CA THR A 466 18.69 1.02 7.05
C THR A 466 20.17 1.28 7.30
N ILE A 467 20.68 2.47 6.94
CA ILE A 467 22.05 2.89 7.27
C ILE A 467 22.20 3.09 8.79
N GLY A 468 21.22 3.76 9.40
CA GLY A 468 21.19 4.07 10.83
C GLY A 468 21.27 2.81 11.69
N THR A 469 20.54 1.76 11.32
CA THR A 469 20.60 0.47 12.03
C THR A 469 22.04 -0.07 12.07
N GLY A 470 22.74 -0.05 10.94
CA GLY A 470 24.13 -0.53 10.86
C GLY A 470 25.10 0.30 11.71
N PHE A 471 24.92 1.62 11.75
CA PHE A 471 25.70 2.51 12.59
C PHE A 471 25.47 2.27 14.08
N PHE A 472 24.20 2.12 14.49
CA PHE A 472 23.83 1.83 15.87
C PHE A 472 24.42 0.49 16.32
N VAL A 473 24.29 -0.56 15.50
CA VAL A 473 24.87 -1.88 15.81
C VAL A 473 26.39 -1.80 15.94
N GLN A 474 27.07 -1.05 15.07
CA GLN A 474 28.53 -0.93 15.14
C GLN A 474 29.02 -0.12 16.34
N ARG A 475 28.33 0.97 16.71
CA ARG A 475 28.77 1.88 17.78
C ARG A 475 28.32 1.45 19.18
N LEU A 476 27.07 0.98 19.29
CA LEU A 476 26.44 0.64 20.57
C LEU A 476 26.45 -0.88 20.83
N GLY A 477 26.84 -1.69 19.84
CA GLY A 477 26.91 -3.15 19.97
C GLY A 477 25.54 -3.83 20.11
N SER A 478 24.43 -3.10 19.96
CA SER A 478 23.09 -3.62 20.23
C SER A 478 22.03 -3.05 19.29
N PHE A 479 21.14 -3.93 18.84
CA PHE A 479 19.94 -3.55 18.08
C PHE A 479 18.90 -2.84 18.96
N GLN A 480 18.96 -3.02 20.28
CA GLN A 480 17.90 -2.56 21.20
C GLN A 480 17.70 -1.04 21.15
N ALA A 481 18.78 -0.28 21.05
CA ALA A 481 18.71 1.18 20.95
C ALA A 481 17.95 1.63 19.68
N PHE A 482 18.21 0.98 18.55
CA PHE A 482 17.56 1.32 17.29
C PHE A 482 16.09 0.83 17.23
N LEU A 483 15.80 -0.32 17.83
CA LEU A 483 14.42 -0.82 17.97
C LEU A 483 13.59 0.11 18.87
N THR A 484 14.18 0.61 19.96
CA THR A 484 13.54 1.58 20.87
C THR A 484 13.30 2.93 20.18
N LEU A 485 14.25 3.40 19.37
CA LEU A 485 14.07 4.57 18.52
C LEU A 485 12.88 4.39 17.56
N THR A 486 12.83 3.24 16.89
CA THR A 486 11.75 2.91 15.95
C THR A 486 10.38 2.87 16.64
N ALA A 487 10.30 2.25 17.83
CA ALA A 487 9.07 2.24 18.64
C ALA A 487 8.64 3.65 19.07
N THR A 488 9.60 4.49 19.48
CA THR A 488 9.34 5.89 19.87
C THR A 488 8.78 6.69 18.70
N LEU A 489 9.35 6.52 17.50
CA LEU A 489 8.84 7.14 16.28
C LEU A 489 7.40 6.70 15.97
N TYR A 490 7.07 5.42 16.16
CA TYR A 490 5.69 4.95 15.99
C TYR A 490 4.70 5.62 16.96
N PHE A 491 5.06 5.77 18.23
CA PHE A 491 4.20 6.44 19.20
C PHE A 491 4.01 7.92 18.89
N ILE A 492 5.08 8.64 18.58
CA ILE A 492 5.02 10.07 18.22
C ILE A 492 4.13 10.26 16.98
N THR A 493 4.34 9.46 15.94
CA THR A 493 3.53 9.54 14.71
C THR A 493 2.07 9.18 14.97
N THR A 494 1.79 8.23 15.87
CA THR A 494 0.40 7.90 16.25
C THR A 494 -0.29 9.06 16.95
N ILE A 495 0.41 9.76 17.85
CA ILE A 495 -0.13 10.94 18.53
C ILE A 495 -0.45 12.01 17.48
N PHE A 496 0.50 12.31 16.57
CA PHE A 496 0.28 13.27 15.51
C PHE A 496 -0.88 12.87 14.58
N TRP A 497 -0.97 11.60 14.21
CA TRP A 497 -2.06 11.06 13.40
C TRP A 497 -3.43 11.25 14.07
N ASN A 498 -3.55 10.88 15.34
CA ASN A 498 -4.82 10.97 16.04
C ASN A 498 -5.28 12.42 16.26
N LEU A 499 -4.34 13.37 16.39
CA LEU A 499 -4.65 14.79 16.49
C LEU A 499 -5.09 15.40 15.15
N PHE A 500 -4.39 15.10 14.05
CA PHE A 500 -4.52 15.87 12.81
C PHE A 500 -5.12 15.12 11.61
N ALA A 501 -5.21 13.79 11.65
CA ALA A 501 -5.82 13.04 10.56
C ALA A 501 -7.35 13.25 10.52
N THR A 502 -7.86 13.39 9.31
CA THR A 502 -9.30 13.35 9.00
C THR A 502 -9.53 12.36 7.87
N GLY A 503 -10.71 11.74 7.83
CA GLY A 503 -11.22 10.96 6.70
C GLY A 503 -12.25 11.72 5.88
N GLU A 504 -12.52 12.98 6.22
CA GLU A 504 -13.38 13.86 5.41
C GLU A 504 -12.58 14.46 4.26
N ARG A 505 -13.27 14.77 3.16
CA ARG A 505 -12.66 15.35 1.98
C ARG A 505 -12.13 16.76 2.28
N VAL A 506 -10.84 16.96 2.04
CA VAL A 506 -10.14 18.25 2.26
C VAL A 506 -9.90 18.97 0.94
N PHE A 507 -9.73 18.23 -0.16
CA PHE A 507 -9.38 18.77 -1.49
C PHE A 507 -10.33 18.31 -2.60
#